data_AF-A0A920PLK9-F1
#
_entry.id   AF-A0A920PLK9-F1
#
_cell.length_a   1.000
_cell.length_b   1.000
_cell.length_c   1.000
_cell.angle_alpha   90.00
_cell.angle_beta   90.00
_cell.angle_gamma   90.00
#
_symmetry.space_group_name_H-M   'P 1'
#
loop_
_entity.id
_entity.type
_entity.pdbx_description
1 polymer ?
#
loop_
_entity_poly.entity_id
_entity_poly.type
_entity_poly.pdbx_seq_one_letter_code
_entity_poly.pdbx_strand_id
1 'polypeptide(L)'
;MLNLRLAQPELLVDITRIQELVRVETSGDHITIGRAYLMLRSRTGAFPDPGQNFFLPGGEGIAYRAVRNRGTLGEATQRRPGSGLGSLFFCARAEILIPAQAGNEVGIDDFLVGAMETTLVPEN
;
A
#
# COMPACT_ATOMS: atom_id res chain seq x y z
N MET A 1 -5.41 -10.21 11.97
CA MET A 1 -6.65 -9.75 12.63
C MET A 1 -7.69 -10.86 12.78
N LEU A 2 -8.19 -11.45 11.68
CA LEU A 2 -9.29 -12.43 11.74
C LEU A 2 -8.99 -13.70 12.55
N ASN A 3 -7.81 -14.31 12.36
CA ASN A 3 -7.45 -15.55 13.07
C ASN A 3 -7.36 -15.38 14.60
N LEU A 4 -7.09 -14.15 15.07
CA LEU A 4 -7.05 -13.80 16.48
C LEU A 4 -8.36 -13.16 16.96
N ARG A 5 -9.37 -13.06 16.08
CA ARG A 5 -10.69 -12.44 16.33
C ARG A 5 -10.63 -10.97 16.79
N LEU A 6 -9.54 -10.27 16.48
CA LEU A 6 -9.38 -8.84 16.74
C LEU A 6 -10.21 -7.97 15.78
N ALA A 7 -10.60 -8.53 14.63
CA ALA A 7 -11.59 -7.95 13.73
C ALA A 7 -12.60 -9.04 13.35
N GLN A 8 -13.88 -8.69 13.27
CA GLN A 8 -14.99 -9.60 13.00
C GLN A 8 -15.97 -8.97 12.01
N PRO A 9 -15.54 -8.76 10.74
CA PRO A 9 -16.42 -8.18 9.73
C PRO A 9 -17.50 -9.17 9.31
N GLU A 10 -18.70 -8.66 9.01
CA GLU A 10 -19.79 -9.46 8.45
C GLU A 10 -19.59 -9.75 6.95
N LEU A 11 -18.89 -8.85 6.25
CA LEU A 11 -18.61 -8.92 4.83
C LEU A 11 -17.11 -8.75 4.56
N LEU A 12 -16.57 -9.61 3.71
CA LEU A 12 -15.22 -9.48 3.18
C LEU A 12 -15.27 -9.27 1.67
N VAL A 13 -14.73 -8.13 1.21
CA VAL A 13 -14.63 -7.81 -0.21
C VAL A 13 -13.20 -8.06 -0.69
N ASP A 14 -13.03 -9.06 -1.56
CA ASP A 14 -11.74 -9.36 -2.18
C ASP A 14 -11.51 -8.46 -3.41
N ILE A 15 -10.54 -7.56 -3.30
CA ILE A 15 -10.16 -6.61 -4.36
C ILE A 15 -9.00 -7.10 -5.25
N THR A 16 -8.45 -8.28 -4.99
CA THR A 16 -7.22 -8.75 -5.66
C THR A 16 -7.39 -9.08 -7.14
N ARG A 17 -8.63 -9.18 -7.62
CA ARG A 17 -8.95 -9.46 -9.04
C ARG A 17 -9.16 -8.20 -9.89
N ILE A 18 -9.24 -7.03 -9.25
CA ILE A 18 -9.42 -5.75 -9.95
C ILE A 18 -8.10 -5.37 -10.59
N GLN A 19 -8.08 -5.30 -11.93
CA GLN A 19 -6.84 -5.17 -12.71
C GLN A 19 -6.12 -3.86 -12.44
N GLU A 20 -6.89 -2.78 -12.32
CA GLU A 20 -6.46 -1.42 -12.01
C GLU A 20 -5.72 -1.37 -10.66
N LEU A 21 -6.16 -2.18 -9.69
CA LEU A 21 -5.55 -2.22 -8.37
C LEU A 21 -4.30 -3.10 -8.27
N VAL A 22 -3.94 -3.86 -9.31
CA VAL A 22 -2.75 -4.74 -9.30
C VAL A 22 -1.67 -4.32 -10.30
N ARG A 23 -1.83 -3.16 -10.93
CA ARG A 23 -0.90 -2.60 -11.92
C ARG A 23 -0.04 -1.48 -11.33
N VAL A 24 1.03 -1.16 -12.05
CA VAL A 24 1.86 0.01 -11.80
C VAL A 24 2.00 0.75 -13.12
N GLU A 25 1.80 2.06 -13.08
CA GLU A 25 1.82 2.93 -14.24
C GLU A 25 2.74 4.11 -13.96
N THR A 26 3.54 4.49 -14.96
CA THR A 26 4.41 5.67 -14.90
C THR A 26 3.79 6.76 -15.76
N SER A 27 3.62 7.96 -15.20
CA SER A 27 3.07 9.12 -15.91
C SER A 27 3.83 10.38 -15.50
N GLY A 28 4.56 10.97 -16.44
CA GLY A 28 5.42 12.12 -16.18
C GLY A 28 6.39 11.87 -15.03
N ASP A 29 6.25 12.66 -13.97
CA ASP A 29 7.10 12.60 -12.77
C ASP A 29 6.51 11.71 -11.66
N HIS A 30 5.39 11.02 -11.91
CA HIS A 30 4.70 10.18 -10.93
C HIS A 30 4.69 8.70 -11.34
N ILE A 31 4.65 7.84 -10.31
CA ILE A 31 4.39 6.41 -10.45
C ILE A 31 3.15 6.08 -9.63
N THR A 32 2.10 5.62 -10.31
CA THR A 32 0.86 5.17 -9.69
C THR A 32 0.94 3.68 -9.42
N ILE A 33 0.72 3.29 -8.17
CA ILE A 33 0.82 1.91 -7.72
C ILE A 33 -0.57 1.45 -7.26
N GLY A 34 -1.10 0.41 -7.90
CA GLY A 34 -2.35 -0.20 -7.48
C GLY A 34 -2.27 -0.74 -6.04
N ARG A 35 -3.32 -0.50 -5.24
CA ARG A 35 -3.37 -0.87 -3.82
C ARG A 35 -3.17 -2.37 -3.56
N ALA A 36 -3.63 -3.21 -4.47
CA ALA A 36 -3.51 -4.67 -4.41
C ALA A 36 -2.20 -5.19 -5.05
N TYR A 37 -1.27 -4.32 -5.45
CA TYR A 37 0.03 -4.73 -5.96
C TYR A 37 0.81 -5.52 -4.90
N LEU A 38 1.27 -6.72 -5.26
CA LEU A 38 1.93 -7.65 -4.34
C LEU A 38 3.33 -7.17 -3.96
N MET A 39 3.66 -7.25 -2.65
CA MET A 39 5.00 -6.94 -2.15
C MET A 39 6.09 -7.79 -2.82
N LEU A 40 5.83 -9.04 -3.18
CA LEU A 40 6.84 -9.86 -3.86
C LEU A 40 7.22 -9.29 -5.24
N ARG A 41 6.25 -8.70 -5.96
CA ARG A 41 6.45 -8.20 -7.33
C ARG A 41 7.33 -6.97 -7.38
N SER A 42 7.40 -6.18 -6.31
CA SER A 42 8.34 -5.05 -6.23
C SER A 42 9.81 -5.49 -6.23
N ARG A 43 10.09 -6.77 -5.94
CA ARG A 43 11.45 -7.33 -5.94
C ARG A 43 11.91 -7.82 -7.32
N THR A 44 11.01 -8.04 -8.27
CA THR A 44 11.34 -8.75 -9.52
C THR A 44 11.80 -7.83 -10.65
N GLY A 45 12.18 -6.58 -10.35
CA GLY A 45 12.66 -5.60 -11.35
C GLY A 45 11.60 -5.07 -12.32
N ALA A 46 10.36 -5.57 -12.25
CA ALA A 46 9.21 -5.11 -13.03
C ALA A 46 8.53 -3.88 -12.41
N PHE A 47 9.07 -3.37 -11.31
CA PHE A 47 8.58 -2.19 -10.63
C PHE A 47 9.38 -0.99 -11.14
N PRO A 48 8.75 0.01 -11.78
CA PRO A 48 9.44 1.24 -12.15
C PRO A 48 9.96 1.89 -10.88
N ASP A 49 11.28 1.92 -10.74
CA ASP A 49 11.94 2.42 -9.54
C ASP A 49 12.50 3.82 -9.84
N PRO A 50 11.92 4.88 -9.26
CA PRO A 50 12.37 6.24 -9.53
C PRO A 50 13.73 6.57 -8.89
N GLY A 51 14.29 5.70 -8.04
CA GLY A 51 15.39 6.03 -7.14
C GLY A 51 16.53 5.02 -7.07
N GLN A 52 16.77 4.19 -8.09
CA GLN A 52 17.81 3.14 -8.08
C GLN A 52 17.60 2.14 -6.92
N ASN A 53 16.58 1.30 -7.02
CA ASN A 53 16.26 0.29 -6.01
C ASN A 53 15.62 0.89 -4.75
N PHE A 54 14.85 1.98 -4.80
CA PHE A 54 14.19 2.55 -3.62
C PHE A 54 13.34 1.52 -2.84
N PHE A 55 12.61 0.63 -3.54
CA PHE A 55 11.73 -0.37 -2.91
C PHE A 55 12.39 -1.74 -2.64
N LEU A 56 13.59 -1.95 -3.16
CA LEU A 56 14.27 -3.25 -3.19
C LEU A 56 14.97 -3.61 -1.85
N PRO A 57 15.77 -2.73 -1.20
CA PRO A 57 16.37 -2.94 0.12
C PRO A 57 15.31 -3.10 1.22
N GLY A 58 14.17 -2.41 1.10
CA GLY A 58 13.09 -2.48 2.07
C GLY A 58 12.44 -3.87 2.12
N GLY A 59 12.31 -4.56 0.98
CA GLY A 59 11.55 -5.81 0.88
C GLY A 59 12.20 -7.05 1.51
N GLU A 60 13.50 -7.06 1.77
CA GLU A 60 14.20 -8.24 2.33
C GLU A 60 14.06 -8.34 3.85
N GLY A 61 14.08 -7.21 4.56
CA GLY A 61 13.90 -7.14 6.02
C GLY A 61 12.45 -7.27 6.48
N ILE A 62 11.48 -7.40 5.56
CA ILE A 62 10.06 -7.35 5.89
C ILE A 62 9.43 -8.73 5.76
N ALA A 63 9.09 -9.28 6.92
CA ALA A 63 8.39 -10.54 7.04
C ALA A 63 9.06 -11.72 6.31
N TYR A 64 8.53 -12.92 6.53
CA TYR A 64 8.98 -14.11 5.81
C TYR A 64 8.25 -14.25 4.47
N ARG A 65 8.80 -15.09 3.58
CA ARG A 65 8.36 -15.21 2.18
C ARG A 65 6.86 -15.44 2.01
N ALA A 66 6.23 -16.27 2.86
CA ALA A 66 4.80 -16.56 2.70
C ALA A 66 3.90 -15.35 2.96
N VAL A 67 4.31 -14.42 3.83
CA VAL A 67 3.60 -13.15 4.06
C VAL A 67 3.75 -12.26 2.84
N ARG A 68 4.97 -12.10 2.31
CA ARG A 68 5.25 -11.27 1.13
C ARG A 68 4.56 -11.77 -0.14
N ASN A 69 4.30 -13.07 -0.25
CA ASN A 69 3.57 -13.66 -1.39
C ASN A 69 2.09 -13.25 -1.43
N ARG A 70 1.52 -12.78 -0.31
CA ARG A 70 0.10 -12.42 -0.21
C ARG A 70 -0.16 -10.97 0.17
N GLY A 71 0.76 -10.35 0.91
CA GLY A 71 0.60 -8.97 1.33
C GLY A 71 0.85 -8.00 0.18
N THR A 72 0.13 -6.89 0.22
CA THR A 72 0.12 -5.87 -0.82
C THR A 72 0.78 -4.58 -0.34
N LEU A 73 1.23 -3.75 -1.28
CA LEU A 73 1.80 -2.43 -0.96
C LEU A 73 0.77 -1.51 -0.30
N GLY A 74 -0.51 -1.60 -0.67
CA GLY A 74 -1.58 -0.85 -0.02
C GLY A 74 -1.87 -1.23 1.43
N GLU A 75 -1.50 -2.43 1.86
CA GLU A 75 -1.51 -2.78 3.29
C GLU A 75 -0.36 -2.08 4.03
N ALA A 76 0.80 -1.97 3.39
CA ALA A 76 1.98 -1.34 3.98
C ALA A 76 1.78 0.15 4.27
N THR A 77 0.97 0.86 3.47
CA THR A 77 0.65 2.28 3.70
C THR A 77 -0.22 2.54 4.93
N GLN A 78 -0.90 1.51 5.47
CA GLN A 78 -1.74 1.62 6.68
C GLN A 78 -0.98 1.35 7.98
N ARG A 79 0.32 1.06 7.90
CA ARG A 79 1.17 0.77 9.05
C ARG A 79 1.95 2.04 9.43
N ARG A 80 2.11 2.27 10.74
CA ARG A 80 2.82 3.43 11.28
C ARG A 80 4.25 3.56 10.72
N PRO A 81 4.76 4.81 10.57
CA PRO A 81 6.18 5.06 10.32
C PRO A 81 7.05 4.30 11.33
N GLY A 82 8.12 3.66 10.85
CA GLY A 82 8.97 2.76 11.66
C GLY A 82 8.79 1.27 11.35
N SER A 83 7.87 0.93 10.44
CA SER A 83 7.65 -0.44 9.98
C SER A 83 8.00 -0.59 8.48
N GLY A 84 9.17 -1.16 8.18
CA GLY A 84 9.52 -1.65 6.84
C GLY A 84 9.14 -0.73 5.67
N LEU A 85 8.31 -1.24 4.76
CA LEU A 85 7.88 -0.61 3.50
C LEU A 85 6.99 0.61 3.75
N GLY A 86 6.29 0.69 4.89
CA GLY A 86 5.44 1.84 5.23
C GLY A 86 6.26 3.12 5.25
N SER A 87 7.44 3.08 5.89
CA SER A 87 8.36 4.22 5.96
C SER A 87 8.82 4.74 4.59
N LEU A 88 8.91 3.88 3.58
CA LEU A 88 9.31 4.31 2.24
C LEU A 88 8.28 5.25 1.60
N PHE A 89 6.99 5.01 1.85
CA PHE A 89 5.93 5.89 1.35
C PHE A 89 5.99 7.29 1.99
N PHE A 90 6.35 7.36 3.28
CA PHE A 90 6.63 8.64 3.96
C PHE A 90 7.86 9.33 3.36
N CYS A 91 8.97 8.61 3.17
CA CYS A 91 10.17 9.16 2.54
C CYS A 91 9.93 9.67 1.11
N ALA A 92 9.07 8.97 0.35
CA ALA A 92 8.69 9.34 -1.00
C ALA A 92 7.62 10.44 -1.08
N ARG A 93 7.09 10.92 0.06
CA ARG A 93 5.94 11.83 0.12
C ARG A 93 4.78 11.34 -0.74
N ALA A 94 4.46 10.05 -0.61
CA ALA A 94 3.44 9.42 -1.43
C ALA A 94 2.07 10.07 -1.22
N GLU A 95 1.31 10.12 -2.30
CA GLU A 95 -0.09 10.55 -2.31
C GLU A 95 -1.00 9.33 -2.43
N ILE A 96 -2.10 9.35 -1.70
CA ILE A 96 -3.10 8.27 -1.65
C ILE A 96 -4.32 8.72 -2.43
N LEU A 97 -4.57 8.06 -3.56
CA LEU A 97 -5.73 8.31 -4.42
C LEU A 97 -6.97 7.62 -3.85
N ILE A 98 -8.02 8.38 -3.55
CA ILE A 98 -9.29 7.87 -3.01
C ILE A 98 -10.42 8.14 -4.02
N PRO A 99 -10.91 7.11 -4.75
CA PRO A 99 -11.88 7.30 -5.84
C PRO A 99 -13.24 7.82 -5.41
N ALA A 100 -13.64 7.55 -4.16
CA ALA A 100 -14.90 7.92 -3.52
C ALA A 100 -15.27 9.41 -3.65
N GLN A 101 -14.24 10.25 -3.74
CA GLN A 101 -14.34 11.70 -3.78
C GLN A 101 -13.46 12.15 -4.93
N ALA A 102 -14.06 12.49 -6.07
CA ALA A 102 -13.31 12.98 -7.22
C ALA A 102 -12.36 14.12 -6.79
N GLY A 103 -11.05 13.92 -6.94
CA GLY A 103 -10.01 14.89 -6.58
C GLY A 103 -9.38 14.74 -5.19
N ASN A 104 -9.73 13.72 -4.39
CA ASN A 104 -9.14 13.56 -3.06
C ASN A 104 -7.89 12.68 -3.11
N GLU A 105 -6.80 13.32 -3.53
CA GLU A 105 -5.43 12.88 -3.28
C GLU A 105 -5.07 13.33 -1.87
N VAL A 106 -4.67 12.40 -1.00
CA VAL A 106 -4.29 12.72 0.37
C VAL A 106 -2.83 12.35 0.56
N GLY A 107 -2.01 13.30 1.01
CA GLY A 107 -0.63 13.03 1.37
C GLY A 107 -0.55 11.96 2.46
N ILE A 108 0.45 11.07 2.39
CA ILE A 108 0.61 9.97 3.34
C ILE A 108 0.67 10.45 4.81
N ASP A 109 1.20 11.65 5.05
CA ASP A 109 1.25 12.30 6.37
C ASP A 109 -0.14 12.60 6.94
N ASP A 110 -1.08 13.03 6.07
CA ASP A 110 -2.46 13.32 6.44
C ASP A 110 -3.35 12.06 6.40
N PHE A 111 -2.94 11.05 5.63
CA PHE A 111 -3.68 9.81 5.49
C PHE A 111 -3.64 8.97 6.77
N LEU A 112 -2.50 8.87 7.45
CA LEU A 112 -2.30 7.99 8.61
C LEU A 112 -2.31 8.75 9.94
N VAL A 113 -3.50 9.10 10.41
CA VAL A 113 -3.71 9.90 11.62
C VAL A 113 -3.44 9.13 12.92
N GLY A 114 -3.67 7.81 12.93
CA GLY A 114 -3.68 7.01 14.15
C GLY A 114 -3.09 5.60 13.98
N ALA A 115 -2.98 4.85 15.08
CA ALA A 115 -2.44 3.50 15.01
C ALA A 115 -3.53 2.60 14.43
N MET A 116 -3.34 2.16 13.18
CA MET A 116 -4.39 1.48 12.41
C MET A 116 -5.61 2.34 12.12
N GLU A 117 -5.43 3.66 12.08
CA GLU A 117 -6.48 4.63 11.84
C GLU A 117 -6.04 5.56 10.73
N THR A 118 -6.92 5.73 9.75
CA THR A 118 -6.69 6.51 8.54
C THR A 118 -7.78 7.57 8.40
N THR A 119 -7.54 8.58 7.57
CA THR A 119 -8.56 9.59 7.22
C THR A 119 -9.78 9.02 6.48
N LEU A 120 -9.71 7.77 5.99
CA LEU A 120 -10.84 7.12 5.30
C LEU A 120 -12.07 7.03 6.21
N VAL A 121 -13.18 7.54 5.71
CA VAL A 121 -14.50 7.40 6.32
C VAL A 121 -15.32 6.36 5.55
N PRO A 122 -16.25 5.65 6.21
CA PRO A 122 -17.20 4.78 5.52
C PRO A 122 -18.00 5.57 4.49
N GLU A 123 -18.17 5.02 3.28
CA GLU A 123 -19.24 5.46 2.38
C GLU A 123 -20.57 4.95 2.96
N ASN A 124 -21.55 5.85 3.11
CA ASN A 124 -22.91 5.50 3.52
C ASN A 124 -23.66 4.77 2.40
#